data_AF-A0A7V5KHU1-F1
#
_entry.id   AF-A0A7V5KHU1-F1
#
_cell.length_a   1.000
_cell.length_b   1.000
_cell.length_c   1.000
_cell.angle_alpha   90.00
_cell.angle_beta   90.00
_cell.angle_gamma   90.00
#
_symmetry.space_group_name_H-M   'P 1'
#
loop_
_entity.id
_entity.type
_entity.pdbx_description
1 polymer ?
#
loop_
_entity_poly.entity_id
_entity_poly.type
_entity_poly.pdbx_seq_one_letter_code
_entity_poly.pdbx_strand_id
1 'polypeptide(L)'
;YPPQLGADFADWGGGYGAYLPITFYPPSSEVLLVLQWNQPWETLAPATGGSQIDMDLYVLPDPVPPALAAWYLESADEQGDTGDPYGDPIEYIFLSYTGSESYTAYLAVDHYWGKQDRIPQNKRTPVEFWLWAYRAEEGGVAVPVVGPVTTGHQTAAGVACVAAVPFDEAPWYDPVAPIEPEWFTARGGTISIPFDSAGRFRPRTAVVPNIAAVDGCDTLFFGSDFDDGTPFPNFFGTSAAAPNAAAVAALLRQADSKLKPSDVLKILSQTATDVTGDRAAVGFDSVTGAGLINGQAAISKIRKGENLTIFPYVGDSVPTVTTKNGWQPNLWDRLVLRNTPDFGPQPETLAPGEVYAWFAVANTGTSEAGKPFVVNVLVDGVVVQSLTAPPMFGPSIVNADAVPLGSISEGPHVFEVRVDTTNRIRELNERDNVYSETVTVMSDF
;
A
#
# COMPACT_ATOMS: atom_id res chain seq x y z
N TYR A 1 13.07 -19.69 -42.11
CA TYR A 1 12.05 -19.84 -43.18
C TYR A 1 11.67 -18.43 -43.61
N PRO A 2 11.22 -18.12 -44.85
CA PRO A 2 10.78 -16.75 -45.11
C PRO A 2 9.60 -16.46 -44.18
N PRO A 3 9.69 -15.45 -43.27
CA PRO A 3 8.66 -15.08 -42.29
C PRO A 3 7.27 -14.92 -42.91
N GLN A 4 7.29 -14.53 -44.19
CA GLN A 4 6.12 -14.24 -45.01
C GLN A 4 5.14 -15.41 -45.21
N LEU A 5 5.48 -16.66 -44.83
CA LEU A 5 4.56 -17.80 -44.93
C LEU A 5 3.74 -18.05 -43.65
N GLY A 6 4.04 -17.37 -42.53
CA GLY A 6 3.32 -17.50 -41.25
C GLY A 6 3.35 -18.90 -40.64
N ALA A 7 4.39 -19.68 -40.94
CA ALA A 7 4.55 -21.04 -40.44
C ALA A 7 4.94 -21.09 -38.96
N ASP A 8 5.49 -19.98 -38.43
CA ASP A 8 6.04 -19.85 -37.07
C ASP A 8 5.33 -18.80 -36.22
N PHE A 9 4.11 -18.43 -36.63
CA PHE A 9 3.35 -17.44 -35.87
C PHE A 9 2.93 -18.00 -34.53
N ALA A 10 3.23 -17.24 -33.48
CA ALA A 10 2.90 -17.61 -32.12
C ALA A 10 1.39 -17.61 -31.89
N ASP A 11 0.91 -18.53 -31.06
CA ASP A 11 -0.48 -18.52 -30.60
C ASP A 11 -0.65 -17.48 -29.49
N TRP A 12 -1.55 -16.52 -29.70
CA TRP A 12 -1.92 -15.49 -28.73
C TRP A 12 -2.60 -16.05 -27.48
N GLY A 13 -3.08 -17.29 -27.52
CA GLY A 13 -3.90 -17.89 -26.48
C GLY A 13 -5.33 -17.34 -26.49
N GLY A 14 -6.12 -17.65 -25.47
CA GLY A 14 -7.50 -17.14 -25.33
C GLY A 14 -8.48 -17.54 -26.44
N GLY A 15 -8.08 -18.44 -27.34
CA GLY A 15 -8.86 -18.84 -28.52
C GLY A 15 -8.61 -18.01 -29.77
N TYR A 16 -7.65 -17.08 -29.76
CA TYR A 16 -7.34 -16.22 -30.92
C TYR A 16 -6.41 -16.88 -31.95
N GLY A 17 -5.64 -17.90 -31.58
CA GLY A 17 -4.69 -18.55 -32.49
C GLY A 17 -3.57 -17.58 -32.90
N ALA A 18 -3.13 -17.65 -34.14
CA ALA A 18 -1.98 -16.88 -34.65
C ALA A 18 -2.26 -15.39 -34.94
N TYR A 19 -3.52 -14.96 -34.93
CA TYR A 19 -3.91 -13.60 -35.37
C TYR A 19 -4.82 -12.94 -34.33
N LEU A 20 -4.32 -11.93 -33.63
CA LEU A 20 -5.10 -11.15 -32.66
C LEU A 20 -5.74 -9.94 -33.35
N PRO A 21 -7.07 -9.78 -33.32
CA PRO A 21 -7.71 -8.63 -33.94
C PRO A 21 -7.43 -7.34 -33.16
N ILE A 22 -7.22 -6.24 -33.89
CA ILE A 22 -7.11 -4.88 -33.36
C ILE A 22 -8.03 -3.98 -34.17
N THR A 23 -8.93 -3.26 -33.49
CA THR A 23 -9.96 -2.45 -34.13
C THR A 23 -9.73 -0.97 -33.86
N PHE A 24 -9.65 -0.17 -34.92
CA PHE A 24 -9.48 1.27 -34.92
C PHE A 24 -10.83 1.94 -35.18
N TYR A 25 -11.22 2.90 -34.34
CA TYR A 25 -12.49 3.63 -34.44
C TYR A 25 -12.31 5.04 -35.03
N PRO A 26 -13.25 5.50 -35.89
CA PRO A 26 -13.18 6.82 -36.50
C PRO A 26 -13.37 7.96 -35.47
N PRO A 27 -13.04 9.22 -35.82
CA PRO A 27 -12.43 9.66 -37.09
C PRO A 27 -10.91 9.48 -37.13
N SER A 28 -10.29 9.30 -35.98
CA SER A 28 -8.85 9.11 -35.82
C SER A 28 -8.59 8.18 -34.64
N SER A 29 -7.65 7.27 -34.80
CA SER A 29 -7.17 6.42 -33.72
C SER A 29 -5.64 6.35 -33.72
N GLU A 30 -5.06 6.15 -32.54
CA GLU A 30 -3.62 5.93 -32.39
C GLU A 30 -3.33 4.91 -31.28
N VAL A 31 -2.28 4.13 -31.46
CA VAL A 31 -1.82 3.17 -30.46
C VAL A 31 -0.33 2.91 -30.61
N LEU A 32 0.37 2.81 -29.48
CA LEU A 32 1.72 2.26 -29.43
C LEU A 32 1.64 0.81 -28.97
N LEU A 33 2.03 -0.11 -29.84
CA LEU A 33 2.17 -1.52 -29.51
C LEU A 33 3.63 -1.78 -29.12
N VAL A 34 3.82 -2.48 -28.01
CA VAL A 34 5.15 -2.89 -27.53
C VAL A 34 5.11 -4.40 -27.25
N LEU A 35 5.89 -5.15 -28.01
CA LEU A 35 6.13 -6.57 -27.81
C LEU A 35 7.43 -6.75 -27.01
N GLN A 36 7.43 -7.64 -26.03
CA GLN A 36 8.65 -8.09 -25.36
C GLN A 36 8.58 -9.59 -25.10
N TRP A 37 9.71 -10.26 -25.04
CA TRP A 37 9.77 -11.69 -24.72
C TRP A 37 10.79 -11.98 -23.64
N ASN A 38 10.71 -13.20 -23.10
CA ASN A 38 11.46 -13.63 -21.92
C ASN A 38 12.94 -13.90 -22.23
N GLN A 39 13.67 -12.85 -22.59
CA GLN A 39 15.11 -12.79 -22.79
C GLN A 39 15.75 -11.65 -21.98
N PRO A 40 17.07 -11.66 -21.72
CA PRO A 40 17.74 -10.58 -21.02
C PRO A 40 17.99 -9.39 -21.94
N TRP A 41 17.89 -8.19 -21.38
CA TRP A 41 18.16 -6.92 -22.07
C TRP A 41 19.66 -6.67 -22.17
N GLU A 42 20.17 -6.34 -23.35
CA GLU A 42 21.55 -5.92 -23.58
C GLU A 42 21.83 -4.59 -22.88
N THR A 43 20.92 -3.61 -23.01
CA THR A 43 21.12 -2.25 -22.48
C THR A 43 21.16 -2.20 -20.95
N LEU A 44 20.41 -3.09 -20.28
CA LEU A 44 20.36 -3.16 -18.81
C LEU A 44 21.32 -4.19 -18.22
N ALA A 45 21.65 -5.26 -18.96
CA ALA A 45 22.56 -6.30 -18.53
C ALA A 45 23.59 -6.66 -19.62
N PRO A 46 24.54 -5.76 -19.97
CA PRO A 46 25.44 -5.95 -21.12
C PRO A 46 26.27 -7.24 -21.09
N ALA A 47 26.51 -7.80 -19.90
CA ALA A 47 27.23 -9.05 -19.74
C ALA A 47 26.49 -10.29 -20.32
N THR A 48 25.19 -10.19 -20.61
CA THR A 48 24.44 -11.27 -21.28
C THR A 48 24.60 -11.24 -22.80
N GLY A 49 25.01 -10.09 -23.36
CA GLY A 49 24.97 -9.81 -24.80
C GLY A 49 23.57 -9.53 -25.35
N GLY A 50 22.53 -9.57 -24.52
CA GLY A 50 21.14 -9.37 -24.97
C GLY A 50 20.37 -10.64 -25.28
N SER A 51 19.40 -10.50 -26.18
CA SER A 51 18.47 -11.54 -26.57
C SER A 51 19.15 -12.62 -27.41
N GLN A 52 18.75 -13.88 -27.22
CA GLN A 52 19.19 -15.03 -28.04
C GLN A 52 18.04 -15.64 -28.84
N ILE A 53 16.97 -14.86 -28.96
CA ILE A 53 15.77 -15.15 -29.73
C ILE A 53 15.37 -13.85 -30.40
N ASP A 54 15.00 -13.94 -31.66
CA ASP A 54 14.49 -12.83 -32.46
C ASP A 54 13.00 -13.07 -32.72
N MET A 55 12.18 -12.06 -32.43
CA MET A 55 10.74 -12.09 -32.64
C MET A 55 10.30 -10.83 -33.37
N ASP A 56 9.57 -11.00 -34.47
CA ASP A 56 9.03 -9.89 -35.25
C ASP A 56 7.55 -9.65 -34.93
N LEU A 57 7.14 -8.39 -34.95
CA LEU A 57 5.73 -7.98 -34.81
C LEU A 57 5.16 -7.52 -36.16
N TYR A 58 4.09 -8.19 -36.60
CA TYR A 58 3.38 -7.88 -37.84
C TYR A 58 1.99 -7.30 -37.59
N VAL A 59 1.58 -6.39 -38.48
CA VAL A 59 0.20 -5.86 -38.58
C VAL A 59 -0.31 -6.13 -39.98
N LEU A 60 -1.42 -6.86 -40.07
CA LEU A 60 -1.96 -7.42 -41.30
C LEU A 60 -3.42 -6.95 -41.52
N PRO A 61 -3.84 -6.69 -42.76
CA PRO A 61 -5.22 -6.31 -43.06
C PRO A 61 -6.22 -7.45 -42.87
N ASP A 62 -5.75 -8.68 -43.04
CA ASP A 62 -6.53 -9.90 -43.01
C ASP A 62 -5.74 -10.96 -42.22
N PRO A 63 -6.39 -11.99 -41.64
CA PRO A 63 -5.71 -13.02 -40.86
C PRO A 63 -5.02 -14.06 -41.78
N VAL A 64 -4.12 -13.57 -42.62
CA VAL A 64 -3.33 -14.33 -43.59
C VAL A 64 -1.86 -13.91 -43.44
N PRO A 65 -0.91 -14.78 -43.77
CA PRO A 65 0.50 -14.44 -43.63
C PRO A 65 0.91 -13.34 -44.62
N PRO A 66 2.01 -12.60 -44.36
CA PRO A 66 2.43 -11.45 -45.16
C PRO A 66 2.54 -11.71 -46.67
N ALA A 67 2.91 -12.93 -47.10
CA ALA A 67 3.00 -13.30 -48.53
C ALA A 67 1.65 -13.29 -49.26
N LEU A 68 0.53 -13.37 -48.54
CA LEU A 68 -0.83 -13.38 -49.08
C LEU A 68 -1.60 -12.08 -48.77
N ALA A 69 -1.06 -11.24 -47.89
CA ALA A 69 -1.71 -10.01 -47.47
C ALA A 69 -1.59 -8.91 -48.55
N ALA A 70 -2.62 -8.08 -48.68
CA ALA A 70 -2.59 -6.95 -49.63
C ALA A 70 -1.55 -5.89 -49.25
N TRP A 71 -1.27 -5.78 -47.96
CA TRP A 71 -0.21 -4.97 -47.35
C TRP A 71 0.11 -5.57 -45.98
N TYR A 72 1.21 -5.15 -45.37
CA TYR A 72 1.49 -5.39 -43.96
C TYR A 72 2.39 -4.28 -43.43
N LEU A 73 2.40 -4.09 -42.11
CA LEU A 73 3.42 -3.32 -41.41
C LEU A 73 4.20 -4.28 -40.51
N GLU A 74 5.45 -3.95 -40.23
CA GLU A 74 6.31 -4.78 -39.37
C GLU A 74 7.18 -3.91 -38.46
N SER A 75 7.51 -4.46 -37.30
CA SER A 75 8.65 -4.12 -36.47
C SER A 75 9.48 -5.40 -36.39
N ALA A 76 10.70 -5.34 -36.92
CA ALA A 76 11.57 -6.47 -37.16
C ALA A 76 13.04 -6.03 -37.01
N ASP A 77 13.31 -5.34 -35.90
CA ASP A 77 14.68 -4.95 -35.57
C ASP A 77 15.49 -6.24 -35.29
N GLU A 78 16.77 -6.28 -35.67
CA GLU A 78 17.56 -7.50 -35.50
C GLU A 78 17.88 -7.77 -34.02
N GLN A 79 17.60 -9.00 -33.56
CA GLN A 79 18.12 -9.53 -32.30
C GLN A 79 18.91 -10.84 -32.49
N GLY A 80 19.47 -11.37 -31.40
CA GLY A 80 20.41 -12.49 -31.47
C GLY A 80 19.80 -13.87 -31.71
N ASP A 81 20.69 -14.81 -32.05
CA ASP A 81 20.41 -16.24 -32.16
C ASP A 81 20.78 -16.97 -30.85
N THR A 82 20.28 -18.19 -30.71
CA THR A 82 20.71 -19.16 -29.71
C THR A 82 22.21 -19.42 -29.79
N GLY A 83 22.92 -18.92 -28.79
CA GLY A 83 24.38 -18.99 -28.70
C GLY A 83 25.11 -17.77 -29.26
N ASP A 84 24.40 -16.83 -29.87
CA ASP A 84 24.93 -15.57 -30.42
C ASP A 84 24.02 -14.39 -30.01
N PRO A 85 24.08 -13.97 -28.73
CA PRO A 85 23.18 -12.95 -28.18
C PRO A 85 23.42 -11.57 -28.78
N TYR A 86 22.33 -10.83 -29.06
CA TYR A 86 22.36 -9.46 -29.56
C TYR A 86 21.01 -8.75 -29.28
N GLY A 87 21.05 -7.45 -28.98
CA GLY A 87 19.87 -6.60 -28.91
C GLY A 87 19.00 -6.77 -27.66
N ASP A 88 18.13 -5.79 -27.42
CA ASP A 88 17.09 -5.89 -26.40
C ASP A 88 15.88 -6.67 -26.94
N PRO A 89 15.20 -7.48 -26.12
CA PRO A 89 14.06 -8.28 -26.57
C PRO A 89 12.78 -7.47 -26.64
N ILE A 90 12.73 -6.57 -27.62
CA ILE A 90 11.64 -5.62 -27.82
C ILE A 90 11.38 -5.39 -29.30
N GLU A 91 10.10 -5.38 -29.66
CA GLU A 91 9.62 -4.78 -30.90
C GLU A 91 8.56 -3.73 -30.56
N TYR A 92 8.45 -2.68 -31.36
CA TYR A 92 7.39 -1.69 -31.14
C TYR A 92 6.94 -1.04 -32.45
N ILE A 93 5.63 -0.83 -32.55
CA ILE A 93 5.05 -0.14 -33.70
C ILE A 93 4.05 0.91 -33.23
N PHE A 94 4.20 2.12 -33.74
CA PHE A 94 3.21 3.17 -33.58
C PHE A 94 2.26 3.13 -34.77
N LEU A 95 0.97 2.95 -34.50
CA LEU A 95 -0.08 2.90 -35.51
C LEU A 95 -0.97 4.12 -35.37
N SER A 96 -1.28 4.74 -36.51
CA SER A 96 -2.27 5.79 -36.62
C SER A 96 -3.26 5.44 -37.73
N TYR A 97 -4.55 5.56 -37.44
CA TYR A 97 -5.62 5.36 -38.41
C TYR A 97 -6.45 6.63 -38.53
N THR A 98 -6.66 7.10 -39.75
CA THR A 98 -7.57 8.21 -40.05
C THR A 98 -8.54 7.74 -41.13
N GLY A 99 -9.78 7.53 -40.74
CA GLY A 99 -10.81 7.00 -41.64
C GLY A 99 -12.20 7.35 -41.16
N SER A 100 -13.18 7.25 -42.06
CA SER A 100 -14.58 7.54 -41.75
C SER A 100 -15.33 6.37 -41.13
N GLU A 101 -14.79 5.15 -41.24
CA GLU A 101 -15.39 3.91 -40.77
C GLU A 101 -14.43 3.20 -39.82
N SER A 102 -14.94 2.33 -38.96
CA SER A 102 -14.10 1.45 -38.15
C SER A 102 -13.31 0.49 -39.05
N TYR A 103 -12.07 0.19 -38.66
CA TYR A 103 -11.18 -0.72 -39.39
C TYR A 103 -10.58 -1.75 -38.44
N THR A 104 -10.58 -3.02 -38.82
CA THR A 104 -9.94 -4.10 -38.03
C THR A 104 -8.74 -4.62 -38.81
N ALA A 105 -7.58 -4.61 -38.16
CA ALA A 105 -6.37 -5.29 -38.59
C ALA A 105 -6.08 -6.48 -37.66
N TYR A 106 -5.02 -7.22 -37.95
CA TYR A 106 -4.62 -8.43 -37.22
C TYR A 106 -3.15 -8.36 -36.86
N LEU A 107 -2.84 -8.62 -35.60
CA LEU A 107 -1.48 -8.73 -35.08
C LEU A 107 -1.00 -10.17 -35.17
N ALA A 108 0.23 -10.36 -35.63
CA ALA A 108 0.93 -11.64 -35.58
C ALA A 108 2.35 -11.45 -35.04
N VAL A 109 2.83 -12.43 -34.29
CA VAL A 109 4.22 -12.46 -33.79
C VAL A 109 4.92 -13.62 -34.47
N ASP A 110 5.97 -13.35 -35.22
CA ASP A 110 6.79 -14.38 -35.86
C ASP A 110 7.99 -14.70 -34.99
N HIS A 111 8.32 -15.98 -34.88
CA HIS A 111 9.60 -16.39 -34.34
C HIS A 111 10.64 -16.38 -35.46
N TYR A 112 11.36 -15.26 -35.60
CA TYR A 112 12.28 -15.06 -36.71
C TYR A 112 13.53 -15.94 -36.57
N TRP A 113 14.13 -15.98 -35.38
CA TRP A 113 15.37 -16.71 -35.14
C TRP A 113 15.53 -17.24 -33.70
N GLY A 114 16.27 -18.33 -33.54
CA GLY A 114 16.67 -18.89 -32.26
C GLY A 114 15.86 -20.12 -31.85
N LYS A 115 15.80 -20.41 -30.54
CA LYS A 115 14.97 -21.49 -30.01
C LYS A 115 13.52 -21.05 -29.84
N GLN A 116 12.59 -21.87 -30.32
CA GLN A 116 11.14 -21.66 -30.22
C GLN A 116 10.52 -22.23 -28.95
N ASP A 117 10.94 -23.44 -28.56
CA ASP A 117 10.28 -24.14 -27.46
C ASP A 117 10.67 -23.63 -26.08
N ARG A 118 11.98 -23.39 -25.88
CA ARG A 118 12.57 -23.13 -24.56
C ARG A 118 13.66 -22.07 -24.66
N ILE A 119 13.69 -21.17 -23.69
CA ILE A 119 14.70 -20.11 -23.65
C ILE A 119 16.13 -20.70 -23.49
N PRO A 120 17.15 -20.13 -24.14
CA PRO A 120 18.55 -20.59 -24.00
C PRO A 120 19.07 -20.54 -22.55
N GLN A 121 18.56 -19.62 -21.74
CA GLN A 121 18.99 -19.39 -20.35
C GLN A 121 18.45 -20.46 -19.39
N ASN A 122 17.38 -21.19 -19.75
CA ASN A 122 16.82 -22.27 -18.94
C ASN A 122 16.07 -23.32 -19.79
N LYS A 123 16.56 -24.56 -19.79
CA LYS A 123 16.00 -25.68 -20.58
C LYS A 123 14.57 -26.10 -20.21
N ARG A 124 14.01 -25.63 -19.09
CA ARG A 124 12.66 -25.97 -18.62
C ARG A 124 11.65 -24.85 -18.83
N THR A 125 12.09 -23.64 -19.14
CA THR A 125 11.23 -22.48 -19.26
C THR A 125 10.81 -22.29 -20.72
N PRO A 126 9.50 -22.25 -21.03
CA PRO A 126 9.01 -21.98 -22.37
C PRO A 126 9.41 -20.59 -22.83
N VAL A 127 9.48 -20.39 -24.14
CA VAL A 127 9.51 -19.03 -24.70
C VAL A 127 8.13 -18.41 -24.48
N GLU A 128 8.11 -17.19 -23.96
CA GLU A 128 6.89 -16.44 -23.64
C GLU A 128 7.10 -14.99 -24.08
N PHE A 129 6.01 -14.34 -24.50
CA PHE A 129 6.01 -12.94 -24.86
C PHE A 129 4.82 -12.21 -24.24
N TRP A 130 4.92 -10.89 -24.22
CA TRP A 130 3.91 -9.96 -23.73
C TRP A 130 3.76 -8.84 -24.75
N LEU A 131 2.51 -8.44 -24.99
CA LEU A 131 2.17 -7.28 -25.80
C LEU A 131 1.42 -6.27 -24.94
N TRP A 132 1.86 -5.01 -24.98
CA TRP A 132 1.14 -3.89 -24.39
C TRP A 132 0.71 -2.91 -25.48
N ALA A 133 -0.59 -2.61 -25.50
CA ALA A 133 -1.17 -1.59 -26.35
C ALA A 133 -1.39 -0.31 -25.53
N TYR A 134 -0.40 0.59 -25.54
CA TYR A 134 -0.43 1.80 -24.74
C TYR A 134 -1.43 2.81 -25.31
N ARG A 135 -2.25 3.36 -24.41
CA ARG A 135 -3.32 4.32 -24.71
C ARG A 135 -4.33 3.84 -25.77
N ALA A 136 -4.48 2.53 -25.96
CA ALA A 136 -5.35 1.99 -27.01
C ALA A 136 -6.77 2.56 -26.90
N GLU A 137 -7.46 2.37 -25.78
CA GLU A 137 -8.86 2.81 -25.63
C GLU A 137 -9.00 4.34 -25.64
N GLU A 138 -8.09 5.07 -24.99
CA GLU A 138 -8.01 6.55 -25.04
C GLU A 138 -7.82 7.04 -26.49
N GLY A 139 -6.99 6.33 -27.25
CA GLY A 139 -6.70 6.57 -28.64
C GLY A 139 -7.70 5.95 -29.60
N GLY A 140 -8.89 5.50 -29.15
CA GLY A 140 -9.94 4.97 -30.03
C GLY A 140 -9.58 3.63 -30.67
N VAL A 141 -8.83 2.78 -29.97
CA VAL A 141 -8.41 1.45 -30.42
C VAL A 141 -8.85 0.39 -29.41
N ALA A 142 -9.57 -0.64 -29.88
CA ALA A 142 -9.88 -1.82 -29.09
C ALA A 142 -8.91 -2.96 -29.40
N VAL A 143 -8.30 -3.49 -28.34
CA VAL A 143 -7.43 -4.68 -28.37
C VAL A 143 -7.93 -5.67 -27.31
N PRO A 144 -8.13 -6.96 -27.64
CA PRO A 144 -8.52 -7.94 -26.64
C PRO A 144 -7.49 -8.11 -25.52
N VAL A 145 -7.95 -8.16 -24.28
CA VAL A 145 -7.10 -8.42 -23.10
C VAL A 145 -7.01 -9.93 -22.85
N VAL A 146 -5.90 -10.54 -23.27
CA VAL A 146 -5.67 -12.00 -23.16
C VAL A 146 -4.88 -12.38 -21.89
N GLY A 147 -4.31 -11.41 -21.19
CA GLY A 147 -3.55 -11.61 -19.95
C GLY A 147 -3.34 -10.31 -19.14
N PRO A 148 -2.47 -10.33 -18.12
CA PRO A 148 -2.09 -9.14 -17.35
C PRO A 148 -1.47 -8.05 -18.25
N VAL A 149 -1.96 -6.82 -18.14
CA VAL A 149 -1.47 -5.63 -18.87
C VAL A 149 -0.68 -4.66 -17.97
N THR A 150 -0.61 -4.93 -16.67
CA THR A 150 0.24 -4.17 -15.73
C THR A 150 1.72 -4.50 -15.97
N THR A 151 2.58 -3.50 -16.23
CA THR A 151 4.02 -3.72 -16.54
C THR A 151 4.96 -2.60 -16.06
N GLY A 152 6.19 -2.95 -15.70
CA GLY A 152 7.21 -1.97 -15.31
C GLY A 152 7.31 -1.78 -13.79
N HIS A 153 7.54 -0.54 -13.34
CA HIS A 153 7.98 -0.25 -11.95
C HIS A 153 6.96 -0.67 -10.89
N GLN A 154 5.68 -0.75 -11.21
CA GLN A 154 4.63 -1.19 -10.30
C GLN A 154 4.67 -2.70 -10.00
N THR A 155 5.48 -3.46 -10.74
CA THR A 155 5.77 -4.88 -10.46
C THR A 155 7.05 -5.08 -9.66
N ALA A 156 7.73 -4.00 -9.26
CA ALA A 156 8.97 -4.06 -8.50
C ALA A 156 8.73 -4.59 -7.07
N ALA A 157 9.72 -5.32 -6.54
CA ALA A 157 9.65 -5.82 -5.18
C ALA A 157 9.58 -4.66 -4.17
N GLY A 158 8.60 -4.71 -3.25
CA GLY A 158 8.41 -3.69 -2.23
C GLY A 158 7.59 -2.47 -2.67
N VAL A 159 7.15 -2.41 -3.92
CA VAL A 159 6.19 -1.40 -4.41
C VAL A 159 4.77 -1.89 -4.17
N ALA A 160 3.88 -0.98 -3.74
CA ALA A 160 2.44 -1.20 -3.71
C ALA A 160 1.85 -0.70 -5.04
N CYS A 161 1.32 -1.62 -5.86
CA CYS A 161 0.60 -1.27 -7.07
C CYS A 161 -0.84 -0.88 -6.73
N VAL A 162 -1.28 0.29 -7.22
CA VAL A 162 -2.55 0.92 -6.85
C VAL A 162 -3.47 0.99 -8.07
N ALA A 163 -4.64 0.37 -7.96
CA ALA A 163 -5.74 0.51 -8.90
C ALA A 163 -6.58 1.77 -8.60
N ALA A 164 -7.40 2.19 -9.56
CA ALA A 164 -8.28 3.36 -9.43
C ALA A 164 -9.74 2.95 -9.26
N VAL A 165 -10.43 3.71 -8.43
CA VAL A 165 -11.88 3.67 -8.17
C VAL A 165 -12.32 5.14 -8.18
N PRO A 166 -13.37 5.54 -8.89
CA PRO A 166 -13.74 6.93 -8.96
C PRO A 166 -14.21 7.43 -7.57
N PHE A 167 -13.97 8.70 -7.24
CA PHE A 167 -14.22 9.21 -5.88
C PHE A 167 -15.68 9.06 -5.42
N ASP A 168 -16.63 9.13 -6.34
CA ASP A 168 -18.07 9.01 -6.11
C ASP A 168 -18.53 7.57 -5.84
N GLU A 169 -17.69 6.58 -6.16
CA GLU A 169 -17.83 5.17 -5.77
C GLU A 169 -17.30 4.91 -4.34
N ALA A 170 -16.74 5.91 -3.66
CA ALA A 170 -16.33 5.74 -2.27
C ALA A 170 -17.56 5.67 -1.34
N PRO A 171 -17.56 4.81 -0.29
CA PRO A 171 -18.72 4.63 0.61
C PRO A 171 -19.27 5.91 1.26
N TRP A 172 -18.49 6.99 1.32
CA TRP A 172 -18.94 8.28 1.84
C TRP A 172 -19.96 8.98 0.93
N TYR A 173 -19.96 8.66 -0.36
CA TYR A 173 -20.87 9.18 -1.37
C TYR A 173 -22.11 8.29 -1.58
N ASP A 174 -22.28 7.23 -0.77
CA ASP A 174 -23.39 6.28 -0.82
C ASP A 174 -23.65 5.73 -2.25
N PRO A 175 -22.63 5.09 -2.87
CA PRO A 175 -22.75 4.62 -4.24
C PRO A 175 -23.75 3.49 -4.37
N VAL A 176 -24.27 3.32 -5.59
CA VAL A 176 -25.11 2.17 -5.91
C VAL A 176 -24.25 0.93 -5.94
N ALA A 177 -24.47 0.01 -5.00
CA ALA A 177 -23.71 -1.23 -4.96
C ALA A 177 -23.89 -2.07 -6.26
N PRO A 178 -22.84 -2.77 -6.72
CA PRO A 178 -21.49 -2.85 -6.12
C PRO A 178 -20.62 -1.61 -6.37
N ILE A 179 -19.56 -1.43 -5.58
CA ILE A 179 -18.54 -0.42 -5.87
C ILE A 179 -17.90 -0.77 -7.22
N GLU A 180 -17.87 0.19 -8.13
CA GLU A 180 -17.33 0.05 -9.48
C GLU A 180 -15.86 0.52 -9.54
N PRO A 181 -14.94 -0.25 -10.17
CA PRO A 181 -13.59 0.24 -10.46
C PRO A 181 -13.59 1.18 -11.67
N GLU A 182 -12.52 1.99 -11.80
CA GLU A 182 -12.31 2.75 -13.02
C GLU A 182 -12.11 1.81 -14.22
N TRP A 183 -12.82 2.04 -15.32
CA TRP A 183 -12.78 1.17 -16.51
C TRP A 183 -11.37 1.10 -17.13
N PHE A 184 -10.58 2.17 -17.02
CA PHE A 184 -9.20 2.19 -17.51
C PHE A 184 -8.19 1.52 -16.55
N THR A 185 -8.60 1.10 -15.34
CA THR A 185 -7.66 0.50 -14.38
C THR A 185 -7.04 -0.75 -15.00
N ALA A 186 -5.70 -0.81 -14.97
CA ALA A 186 -4.96 -1.86 -15.65
C ALA A 186 -5.21 -3.21 -14.97
N ARG A 187 -5.59 -4.22 -15.77
CA ARG A 187 -5.71 -5.58 -15.27
C ARG A 187 -4.32 -6.16 -15.01
N GLY A 188 -4.02 -6.45 -13.77
CA GLY A 188 -2.85 -7.19 -13.36
C GLY A 188 -3.10 -8.69 -13.32
N GLY A 189 -2.67 -9.32 -12.24
CA GLY A 189 -2.67 -10.75 -12.00
C GLY A 189 -1.32 -11.22 -11.52
N THR A 190 -1.03 -12.48 -11.79
CA THR A 190 0.27 -13.10 -11.49
C THR A 190 1.21 -12.84 -12.68
N ILE A 191 2.23 -12.00 -12.47
CA ILE A 191 3.20 -11.63 -13.50
C ILE A 191 4.53 -12.32 -13.20
N SER A 192 5.04 -13.09 -14.16
CA SER A 192 6.36 -13.72 -14.11
C SER A 192 7.42 -12.72 -14.58
N ILE A 193 8.47 -12.55 -13.78
CA ILE A 193 9.62 -11.71 -14.10
C ILE A 193 10.85 -12.62 -14.10
N PRO A 194 11.29 -13.08 -15.29
CA PRO A 194 12.23 -14.20 -15.41
C PRO A 194 13.68 -13.84 -15.04
N PHE A 195 14.09 -12.60 -15.23
CA PHE A 195 15.47 -12.16 -15.05
C PHE A 195 15.62 -11.14 -13.91
N ASP A 196 16.77 -11.19 -13.23
CA ASP A 196 17.19 -10.12 -12.32
C ASP A 196 17.85 -8.97 -13.09
N SER A 197 18.23 -7.90 -12.38
CA SER A 197 18.87 -6.71 -12.98
C SER A 197 20.25 -6.97 -13.60
N ALA A 198 20.82 -8.17 -13.44
CA ALA A 198 22.05 -8.59 -14.10
C ALA A 198 21.77 -9.55 -15.28
N GLY A 199 20.51 -9.68 -15.70
CA GLY A 199 20.10 -10.56 -16.80
C GLY A 199 20.21 -12.05 -16.47
N ARG A 200 20.38 -12.42 -15.18
CA ARG A 200 20.46 -13.81 -14.77
C ARG A 200 19.05 -14.37 -14.61
N PHE A 201 18.83 -15.58 -15.12
CA PHE A 201 17.56 -16.27 -14.95
C PHE A 201 17.32 -16.58 -13.46
N ARG A 202 16.48 -15.75 -12.83
CA ARG A 202 16.11 -15.78 -11.41
C ARG A 202 14.64 -15.38 -11.30
N PRO A 203 13.74 -16.25 -11.76
CA PRO A 203 12.33 -15.91 -11.87
C PRO A 203 11.76 -15.52 -10.51
N ARG A 204 11.02 -14.41 -10.50
CA ARG A 204 10.17 -14.00 -9.39
C ARG A 204 8.78 -13.71 -9.91
N THR A 205 7.82 -13.72 -9.00
CA THR A 205 6.43 -13.40 -9.32
C THR A 205 6.04 -12.09 -8.66
N ALA A 206 5.31 -11.25 -9.38
CA ALA A 206 4.59 -10.12 -8.82
C ALA A 206 3.09 -10.40 -8.91
N VAL A 207 2.35 -10.12 -7.83
CA VAL A 207 0.89 -10.17 -7.83
C VAL A 207 0.40 -8.75 -7.65
N VAL A 208 -0.28 -8.22 -8.66
CA VAL A 208 -0.70 -6.80 -8.75
C VAL A 208 -2.10 -6.71 -9.38
N PRO A 209 -2.86 -5.62 -9.17
CA PRO A 209 -2.62 -4.58 -8.17
C PRO A 209 -2.72 -5.13 -6.76
N ASN A 210 -2.21 -4.40 -5.77
CA ASN A 210 -2.27 -4.83 -4.37
C ASN A 210 -3.50 -4.27 -3.65
N ILE A 211 -3.87 -3.04 -3.98
CA ILE A 211 -4.95 -2.25 -3.39
C ILE A 211 -5.52 -1.31 -4.45
N ALA A 212 -6.70 -0.75 -4.20
CA ALA A 212 -7.27 0.36 -4.96
C ALA A 212 -7.41 1.62 -4.09
N ALA A 213 -7.40 2.79 -4.71
CA ALA A 213 -7.65 4.07 -4.04
C ALA A 213 -8.49 4.98 -4.94
N VAL A 214 -9.09 6.00 -4.33
CA VAL A 214 -9.91 6.96 -5.06
C VAL A 214 -9.07 7.81 -6.00
N ASP A 215 -9.58 8.07 -7.20
CA ASP A 215 -9.15 9.15 -8.09
C ASP A 215 -10.30 10.11 -8.40
N GLY A 216 -10.08 11.09 -9.28
CA GLY A 216 -11.10 12.07 -9.65
C GLY A 216 -11.37 13.13 -8.57
N CYS A 217 -10.51 13.26 -7.55
CA CYS A 217 -10.66 14.29 -6.52
C CYS A 217 -10.34 15.69 -7.07
N ASP A 218 -10.98 16.72 -6.48
CA ASP A 218 -10.69 18.12 -6.73
C ASP A 218 -9.20 18.47 -6.55
N THR A 219 -8.70 19.31 -7.46
CA THR A 219 -7.38 19.91 -7.40
C THR A 219 -7.48 21.42 -7.58
N LEU A 220 -6.40 22.14 -7.23
CA LEU A 220 -6.31 23.59 -7.41
C LEU A 220 -5.55 24.02 -8.67
N PHE A 221 -4.98 23.09 -9.44
CA PHE A 221 -3.95 23.46 -10.42
C PHE A 221 -3.87 22.62 -11.70
N PHE A 222 -4.52 21.46 -11.78
CA PHE A 222 -4.44 20.58 -12.94
C PHE A 222 -5.67 19.67 -13.05
N GLY A 223 -5.87 19.09 -14.23
CA GLY A 223 -7.03 18.27 -14.54
C GLY A 223 -8.12 19.05 -15.28
N SER A 224 -9.30 18.44 -15.36
CA SER A 224 -10.48 19.01 -16.00
C SER A 224 -11.65 18.96 -15.02
N ASP A 225 -12.46 20.01 -15.04
CA ASP A 225 -13.66 20.11 -14.22
C ASP A 225 -14.70 19.06 -14.65
N PHE A 226 -15.02 18.13 -13.75
CA PHE A 226 -16.17 17.25 -13.85
C PHE A 226 -17.29 17.90 -13.04
N ASP A 227 -18.52 17.92 -13.58
CA ASP A 227 -19.63 18.59 -12.91
C ASP A 227 -20.08 17.81 -11.65
N ASP A 228 -19.37 18.03 -10.56
CA ASP A 228 -19.60 17.48 -9.22
C ASP A 228 -20.19 18.51 -8.26
N GLY A 229 -20.56 19.69 -8.77
CA GLY A 229 -21.08 20.80 -8.00
C GLY A 229 -20.01 21.70 -7.36
N THR A 230 -18.73 21.49 -7.67
CA THR A 230 -17.64 22.40 -7.31
C THR A 230 -17.06 23.11 -8.55
N PRO A 231 -16.29 24.21 -8.39
CA PRO A 231 -15.61 24.87 -9.50
C PRO A 231 -14.14 24.43 -9.65
N PHE A 232 -13.74 23.31 -9.04
CA PHE A 232 -12.35 22.87 -8.97
C PHE A 232 -12.10 21.73 -9.97
N PRO A 233 -11.01 21.79 -10.76
CA PRO A 233 -10.72 20.72 -11.71
C PRO A 233 -10.43 19.39 -10.99
N ASN A 234 -10.92 18.28 -11.53
CA ASN A 234 -10.66 16.93 -11.03
C ASN A 234 -9.47 16.29 -11.76
N PHE A 235 -8.71 15.44 -11.06
CA PHE A 235 -7.64 14.64 -11.66
C PHE A 235 -7.92 13.14 -11.57
N PHE A 236 -8.10 12.52 -12.73
CA PHE A 236 -8.41 11.10 -12.88
C PHE A 236 -7.18 10.28 -13.28
N GLY A 237 -7.26 8.97 -13.04
CA GLY A 237 -6.25 8.00 -13.39
C GLY A 237 -5.71 7.25 -12.17
N THR A 238 -5.09 6.10 -12.43
CA THR A 238 -4.24 5.42 -11.43
C THR A 238 -3.10 6.33 -10.93
N SER A 239 -2.68 7.29 -11.75
CA SER A 239 -1.77 8.39 -11.40
C SER A 239 -2.28 9.29 -10.26
N ALA A 240 -3.60 9.41 -10.10
CA ALA A 240 -4.27 10.17 -9.03
C ALA A 240 -4.60 9.26 -7.82
N ALA A 241 -4.97 8.01 -8.07
CA ALA A 241 -5.19 7.02 -7.01
C ALA A 241 -3.92 6.73 -6.19
N ALA A 242 -2.77 6.60 -6.85
CA ALA A 242 -1.49 6.30 -6.20
C ALA A 242 -1.08 7.31 -5.11
N PRO A 243 -1.09 8.65 -5.34
CA PRO A 243 -0.78 9.61 -4.28
C PRO A 243 -1.84 9.64 -3.17
N ASN A 244 -3.11 9.36 -3.45
CA ASN A 244 -4.13 9.22 -2.41
C ASN A 244 -3.83 8.04 -1.49
N ALA A 245 -3.45 6.88 -2.04
CA ALA A 245 -2.96 5.75 -1.26
C ALA A 245 -1.69 6.08 -0.45
N ALA A 246 -0.75 6.81 -1.06
CA ALA A 246 0.48 7.24 -0.39
C ALA A 246 0.20 8.21 0.78
N ALA A 247 -0.79 9.09 0.65
CA ALA A 247 -1.21 10.00 1.72
C ALA A 247 -1.76 9.22 2.93
N VAL A 248 -2.65 8.25 2.70
CA VAL A 248 -3.15 7.38 3.78
C VAL A 248 -1.98 6.61 4.42
N ALA A 249 -1.10 6.02 3.61
CA ALA A 249 0.10 5.33 4.11
C ALA A 249 0.99 6.24 4.97
N ALA A 250 1.17 7.50 4.58
CA ALA A 250 1.93 8.48 5.34
C ALA A 250 1.26 8.79 6.69
N LEU A 251 -0.07 8.96 6.72
CA LEU A 251 -0.83 9.17 7.97
C LEU A 251 -0.72 7.96 8.91
N LEU A 252 -0.76 6.74 8.38
CA LEU A 252 -0.55 5.53 9.19
C LEU A 252 0.86 5.51 9.81
N ARG A 253 1.90 5.88 9.05
CA ARG A 253 3.28 5.99 9.57
C ARG A 253 3.49 7.18 10.51
N GLN A 254 2.72 8.25 10.34
CA GLN A 254 2.71 9.36 11.30
C GLN A 254 2.10 8.92 12.63
N ALA A 255 1.04 8.11 12.58
CA ALA A 255 0.40 7.54 13.77
C ALA A 255 1.28 6.47 14.45
N ASP A 256 2.05 5.69 13.69
CA ASP A 256 3.04 4.76 14.24
C ASP A 256 4.30 4.72 13.36
N SER A 257 5.34 5.42 13.84
CA SER A 257 6.63 5.54 13.15
C SER A 257 7.41 4.21 13.04
N LYS A 258 7.02 3.19 13.82
CA LYS A 258 7.65 1.85 13.81
C LYS A 258 7.11 0.98 12.65
N LEU A 259 6.04 1.38 11.95
CA LEU A 259 5.49 0.64 10.82
C LEU A 259 6.46 0.56 9.64
N LYS A 260 6.74 -0.66 9.20
CA LYS A 260 7.50 -0.93 7.97
C LYS A 260 6.58 -0.78 6.75
N PRO A 261 7.12 -0.52 5.53
CA PRO A 261 6.31 -0.48 4.32
C PRO A 261 5.43 -1.72 4.12
N SER A 262 5.94 -2.91 4.44
CA SER A 262 5.18 -4.16 4.39
C SER A 262 4.02 -4.21 5.39
N ASP A 263 4.17 -3.61 6.58
CA ASP A 263 3.10 -3.56 7.58
C ASP A 263 1.99 -2.63 7.10
N VAL A 264 2.36 -1.48 6.53
CA VAL A 264 1.41 -0.51 5.97
C VAL A 264 0.58 -1.15 4.85
N LEU A 265 1.23 -1.77 3.85
CA LEU A 265 0.50 -2.43 2.76
C LEU A 265 -0.40 -3.54 3.28
N LYS A 266 0.08 -4.36 4.23
CA LYS A 266 -0.71 -5.42 4.86
C LYS A 266 -1.94 -4.87 5.58
N ILE A 267 -1.78 -3.77 6.34
CA ILE A 267 -2.90 -3.14 7.05
C ILE A 267 -3.91 -2.62 6.03
N LEU A 268 -3.47 -1.83 5.04
CA LEU A 268 -4.32 -1.29 3.99
C LEU A 268 -5.10 -2.41 3.27
N SER A 269 -4.41 -3.49 2.88
CA SER A 269 -5.05 -4.62 2.21
C SER A 269 -6.07 -5.34 3.09
N GLN A 270 -5.77 -5.54 4.37
CA GLN A 270 -6.66 -6.25 5.29
C GLN A 270 -7.87 -5.43 5.76
N THR A 271 -7.86 -4.12 5.52
CA THR A 271 -8.94 -3.22 5.92
C THR A 271 -9.64 -2.59 4.73
N ALA A 272 -9.21 -2.90 3.50
CA ALA A 272 -9.85 -2.42 2.29
C ALA A 272 -11.31 -2.89 2.22
N THR A 273 -12.15 -2.05 1.63
CA THR A 273 -13.50 -2.39 1.22
C THR A 273 -13.41 -3.11 -0.11
N ASP A 274 -13.98 -4.32 -0.18
CA ASP A 274 -13.97 -5.13 -1.39
C ASP A 274 -14.69 -4.41 -2.54
N VAL A 275 -14.10 -4.43 -3.74
CA VAL A 275 -14.66 -3.83 -4.95
C VAL A 275 -15.10 -4.98 -5.85
N THR A 276 -16.39 -5.06 -6.15
CA THR A 276 -16.99 -6.23 -6.82
C THR A 276 -17.81 -5.86 -8.05
N GLY A 277 -17.65 -4.63 -8.54
CA GLY A 277 -18.25 -4.16 -9.78
C GLY A 277 -17.60 -4.77 -11.02
N ASP A 278 -17.76 -4.09 -12.14
CA ASP A 278 -17.35 -4.52 -13.46
C ASP A 278 -15.88 -4.97 -13.47
N ARG A 279 -15.64 -6.13 -14.10
CA ARG A 279 -14.33 -6.80 -14.22
C ARG A 279 -13.68 -7.23 -12.90
N ALA A 280 -14.15 -6.77 -11.73
CA ALA A 280 -13.67 -7.14 -10.41
C ALA A 280 -14.35 -8.42 -9.89
N ALA A 281 -13.78 -9.03 -8.86
CA ALA A 281 -14.30 -10.27 -8.27
C ALA A 281 -14.24 -10.20 -6.75
N VAL A 282 -15.12 -10.94 -6.07
CA VAL A 282 -15.14 -10.99 -4.60
C VAL A 282 -13.77 -11.39 -4.03
N GLY A 283 -13.24 -10.56 -3.13
CA GLY A 283 -11.95 -10.75 -2.49
C GLY A 283 -10.78 -10.26 -3.33
N PHE A 284 -9.60 -10.85 -3.13
CA PHE A 284 -8.42 -10.42 -3.87
C PHE A 284 -8.55 -10.74 -5.37
N ASP A 285 -8.49 -9.73 -6.23
CA ASP A 285 -8.62 -9.89 -7.68
C ASP A 285 -7.53 -9.17 -8.51
N SER A 286 -7.56 -9.39 -9.82
CA SER A 286 -6.57 -8.83 -10.77
C SER A 286 -6.84 -7.38 -11.23
N VAL A 287 -7.92 -6.76 -10.80
CA VAL A 287 -8.37 -5.42 -11.22
C VAL A 287 -8.23 -4.41 -10.08
N THR A 288 -8.55 -4.79 -8.85
CA THR A 288 -8.60 -3.92 -7.67
C THR A 288 -7.74 -4.42 -6.51
N GLY A 289 -7.14 -5.61 -6.64
CA GLY A 289 -6.29 -6.18 -5.60
C GLY A 289 -7.15 -6.53 -4.39
N ALA A 290 -6.78 -6.05 -3.20
CA ALA A 290 -7.59 -6.22 -1.99
C ALA A 290 -8.83 -5.31 -1.91
N GLY A 291 -9.04 -4.42 -2.89
CA GLY A 291 -10.14 -3.45 -2.91
C GLY A 291 -9.74 -2.04 -2.48
N LEU A 292 -10.75 -1.18 -2.32
CA LEU A 292 -10.63 0.24 -2.01
C LEU A 292 -10.10 0.45 -0.58
N ILE A 293 -8.95 1.11 -0.43
CA ILE A 293 -8.37 1.37 0.89
C ILE A 293 -9.33 2.15 1.80
N ASN A 294 -9.42 1.73 3.06
CA ASN A 294 -10.24 2.38 4.08
C ASN A 294 -9.35 2.94 5.19
N GLY A 295 -9.07 4.25 5.13
CA GLY A 295 -8.20 4.92 6.09
C GLY A 295 -8.70 4.81 7.54
N GLN A 296 -10.01 4.89 7.77
CA GLN A 296 -10.61 4.82 9.11
C GLN A 296 -10.48 3.41 9.70
N ALA A 297 -10.70 2.37 8.90
CA ALA A 297 -10.50 0.99 9.32
C ALA A 297 -9.01 0.67 9.53
N ALA A 298 -8.13 1.19 8.66
CA ALA A 298 -6.68 1.03 8.78
C ALA A 298 -6.13 1.65 10.06
N ILE A 299 -6.48 2.91 10.36
CA ILE A 299 -6.05 3.56 11.61
C ILE A 299 -6.66 2.87 12.83
N SER A 300 -7.90 2.40 12.76
CA SER A 300 -8.52 1.62 13.84
C SER A 300 -7.78 0.31 14.10
N LYS A 301 -7.26 -0.33 13.05
CA LYS A 301 -6.46 -1.56 13.17
C LYS A 301 -5.10 -1.33 13.79
N ILE A 302 -4.48 -0.19 13.51
CA ILE A 302 -3.26 0.25 14.22
C ILE A 302 -3.60 0.65 15.65
N ARG A 303 -4.71 1.38 15.85
CA ARG A 303 -5.19 1.86 17.16
C ARG A 303 -5.64 0.78 18.14
N LYS A 304 -5.72 -0.47 17.69
CA LYS A 304 -5.77 -1.63 18.57
C LYS A 304 -4.44 -1.88 19.28
N GLY A 305 -3.39 -1.09 19.05
CA GLY A 305 -2.20 -1.07 19.91
C GLY A 305 -2.56 -0.75 21.36
N GLU A 306 -1.74 -1.27 22.26
CA GLU A 306 -1.72 -0.93 23.68
C GLU A 306 -1.60 0.62 23.79
N ASN A 307 -2.34 1.32 24.64
CA ASN A 307 -2.14 2.76 24.82
C ASN A 307 -2.16 3.10 26.30
N LEU A 308 -0.98 3.21 26.88
CA LEU A 308 -0.80 3.47 28.29
C LEU A 308 -0.78 4.98 28.52
N THR A 309 -1.35 5.39 29.64
CA THR A 309 -1.25 6.78 30.07
C THR A 309 -1.39 6.86 31.58
N ILE A 310 -0.87 7.94 32.16
CA ILE A 310 -1.12 8.29 33.55
C ILE A 310 -2.56 8.79 33.68
N PHE A 311 -3.32 8.17 34.57
CA PHE A 311 -4.74 8.43 34.81
C PHE A 311 -4.96 8.85 36.26
N PRO A 312 -5.96 9.71 36.56
CA PRO A 312 -6.31 10.03 37.93
C PRO A 312 -6.54 8.78 38.77
N TYR A 313 -6.13 8.84 40.04
CA TYR A 313 -6.41 7.79 41.01
C TYR A 313 -7.93 7.54 41.12
N VAL A 314 -8.35 6.27 41.09
CA VAL A 314 -9.75 5.91 41.27
C VAL A 314 -9.86 5.00 42.48
N GLY A 315 -10.47 5.48 43.57
CA GLY A 315 -10.63 4.68 44.81
C GLY A 315 -11.40 3.37 44.61
N ASP A 316 -11.51 2.57 45.67
CA ASP A 316 -12.03 1.17 45.71
C ASP A 316 -13.41 0.90 45.08
N SER A 317 -14.11 1.91 44.57
CA SER A 317 -15.37 1.76 43.87
C SER A 317 -15.22 1.89 42.35
N VAL A 318 -14.65 0.89 41.66
CA VAL A 318 -15.01 0.67 40.24
C VAL A 318 -15.05 -0.82 39.86
N PRO A 319 -16.21 -1.35 39.45
CA PRO A 319 -16.32 -2.59 38.70
C PRO A 319 -15.79 -2.36 37.28
N THR A 320 -14.97 -3.28 36.77
CA THR A 320 -14.70 -3.54 35.34
C THR A 320 -15.23 -2.46 34.38
N VAL A 321 -14.43 -1.40 34.12
CA VAL A 321 -14.84 -0.31 33.23
C VAL A 321 -14.94 -0.83 31.80
N THR A 322 -16.16 -1.15 31.37
CA THR A 322 -16.47 -1.39 29.94
C THR A 322 -16.93 -0.05 29.38
N THR A 323 -16.04 0.70 28.74
CA THR A 323 -16.36 2.04 28.21
C THR A 323 -17.27 1.93 26.98
N LYS A 324 -18.58 2.15 27.14
CA LYS A 324 -19.47 2.45 25.99
C LYS A 324 -20.14 3.82 26.03
N ASN A 325 -19.91 4.66 27.03
CA ASN A 325 -20.37 6.05 27.00
C ASN A 325 -19.42 6.94 27.81
N GLY A 326 -18.97 8.04 27.20
CA GLY A 326 -17.92 8.93 27.69
C GLY A 326 -18.08 9.34 29.16
N TRP A 327 -17.22 8.79 30.00
CA TRP A 327 -17.11 9.17 31.40
C TRP A 327 -15.89 10.07 31.57
N GLN A 328 -16.09 11.30 32.04
CA GLN A 328 -15.03 12.19 32.52
C GLN A 328 -15.06 12.17 34.06
N PRO A 329 -14.02 11.65 34.74
CA PRO A 329 -13.90 11.79 36.18
C PRO A 329 -13.54 13.24 36.51
N ASN A 330 -14.48 13.99 37.07
CA ASN A 330 -14.20 15.31 37.65
C ASN A 330 -13.73 15.19 39.11
N LEU A 331 -12.94 14.18 39.45
CA LEU A 331 -12.47 13.97 40.82
C LEU A 331 -11.03 13.46 40.78
N TRP A 332 -10.12 14.29 41.31
CA TRP A 332 -8.70 14.07 41.64
C TRP A 332 -7.64 14.39 40.58
N ASP A 333 -6.57 15.06 41.02
CA ASP A 333 -5.36 15.34 40.25
C ASP A 333 -4.76 14.04 39.69
N ARG A 334 -4.03 14.11 38.56
CA ARG A 334 -3.44 12.91 37.91
C ARG A 334 -2.35 12.24 38.77
N LEU A 335 -1.82 12.96 39.75
CA LEU A 335 -0.95 12.51 40.81
C LEU A 335 -1.41 13.22 42.08
N VAL A 336 -1.53 12.48 43.19
CA VAL A 336 -1.87 13.05 44.50
C VAL A 336 -0.70 12.80 45.45
N LEU A 337 -0.19 13.87 46.05
CA LEU A 337 0.94 13.83 46.98
C LEU A 337 0.49 14.10 48.42
N ARG A 338 0.93 13.32 49.41
CA ARG A 338 0.58 13.51 50.83
C ARG A 338 1.73 13.15 51.77
N ASN A 339 1.75 13.72 52.97
CA ASN A 339 2.72 13.35 54.03
C ASN A 339 2.28 12.18 54.92
N THR A 340 1.16 11.52 54.59
CA THR A 340 0.66 10.33 55.29
C THR A 340 0.43 9.23 54.27
N PRO A 341 0.49 7.93 54.65
CA PRO A 341 0.14 6.81 53.78
C PRO A 341 -1.37 6.59 53.65
N ASP A 342 -2.20 7.47 54.21
CA ASP A 342 -3.66 7.39 54.15
C ASP A 342 -4.18 8.12 52.91
N PHE A 343 -5.04 7.46 52.14
CA PHE A 343 -5.65 8.06 50.96
C PHE A 343 -6.54 9.27 51.31
N GLY A 344 -6.51 10.29 50.47
CA GLY A 344 -7.39 11.45 50.55
C GLY A 344 -7.03 12.54 49.52
N PRO A 345 -7.67 13.72 49.58
CA PRO A 345 -7.37 14.85 48.68
C PRO A 345 -5.89 15.28 48.74
N GLN A 346 -5.38 15.87 47.66
CA GLN A 346 -4.10 16.59 47.72
C GLN A 346 -4.24 17.77 48.70
N PRO A 347 -3.32 17.91 49.69
CA PRO A 347 -3.35 19.03 50.62
C PRO A 347 -2.98 20.33 49.89
N GLU A 348 -3.45 21.46 50.42
CA GLU A 348 -3.09 22.80 49.90
C GLU A 348 -1.59 23.08 50.04
N THR A 349 -0.98 22.54 51.10
CA THR A 349 0.47 22.63 51.36
C THR A 349 1.02 21.23 51.59
N LEU A 350 2.15 20.91 50.94
CA LEU A 350 2.91 19.69 51.19
C LEU A 350 4.06 20.02 52.15
N ALA A 351 4.15 19.34 53.29
CA ALA A 351 5.15 19.61 54.32
C ALA A 351 6.48 18.87 54.02
N PRO A 352 7.64 19.38 54.50
CA PRO A 352 8.90 18.65 54.46
C PRO A 352 8.82 17.36 55.26
N GLY A 353 9.45 16.29 54.78
CA GLY A 353 9.40 14.98 55.40
C GLY A 353 9.01 13.88 54.43
N GLU A 354 8.57 12.73 54.95
CA GLU A 354 8.07 11.63 54.13
C GLU A 354 6.88 12.07 53.27
N VAL A 355 6.92 11.72 51.98
CA VAL A 355 5.86 11.98 51.00
C VAL A 355 5.46 10.68 50.33
N TYR A 356 4.16 10.49 50.12
CA TYR A 356 3.54 9.36 49.45
C TYR A 356 2.76 9.85 48.22
N ALA A 357 2.74 9.03 47.17
CA ALA A 357 2.03 9.31 45.92
C ALA A 357 0.88 8.33 45.66
N TRP A 358 -0.22 8.84 45.09
CA TRP A 358 -1.31 8.06 44.50
C TRP A 358 -1.52 8.46 43.06
N PHE A 359 -1.60 7.48 42.18
CA PHE A 359 -1.92 7.65 40.77
C PHE A 359 -2.45 6.35 40.21
N ALA A 360 -2.90 6.38 38.96
CA ALA A 360 -3.22 5.16 38.24
C ALA A 360 -2.55 5.15 36.87
N VAL A 361 -2.33 3.95 36.35
CA VAL A 361 -1.96 3.73 34.96
C VAL A 361 -3.16 3.14 34.25
N ALA A 362 -3.52 3.68 33.09
CA ALA A 362 -4.62 3.17 32.28
C ALA A 362 -4.10 2.59 30.96
N ASN A 363 -4.55 1.40 30.58
CA ASN A 363 -4.56 1.01 29.17
C ASN A 363 -5.88 1.50 28.58
N THR A 364 -5.80 2.55 27.76
CA THR A 364 -6.93 3.18 27.06
C THR A 364 -7.20 2.58 25.69
N GLY A 365 -6.33 1.67 25.24
CA GLY A 365 -6.49 0.92 24.00
C GLY A 365 -7.56 -0.18 24.10
N THR A 366 -7.64 -1.00 23.06
CA THR A 366 -8.61 -2.13 22.96
C THR A 366 -7.94 -3.51 22.88
N SER A 367 -6.60 -3.56 22.98
CA SER A 367 -5.85 -4.82 23.10
C SER A 367 -5.13 -4.90 24.42
N GLU A 368 -4.71 -6.10 24.76
CA GLU A 368 -3.88 -6.39 25.92
C GLU A 368 -2.47 -5.81 25.76
N ALA A 369 -2.04 -5.03 26.76
CA ALA A 369 -0.65 -4.78 27.10
C ALA A 369 -0.01 -6.10 27.56
N GLY A 370 0.37 -6.95 26.61
CA GLY A 370 0.58 -8.41 26.80
C GLY A 370 1.81 -8.80 27.62
N LYS A 371 2.44 -7.84 28.31
CA LYS A 371 3.63 -8.03 29.14
C LYS A 371 3.54 -7.12 30.37
N PRO A 372 4.11 -7.53 31.52
CA PRO A 372 4.36 -6.59 32.61
C PRO A 372 5.36 -5.51 32.17
N PHE A 373 5.16 -4.27 32.63
CA PHE A 373 6.00 -3.12 32.28
C PHE A 373 6.34 -2.27 33.51
N VAL A 374 7.40 -1.45 33.38
CA VAL A 374 7.97 -0.68 34.50
C VAL A 374 7.41 0.73 34.53
N VAL A 375 6.93 1.14 35.70
CA VAL A 375 6.49 2.51 36.00
C VAL A 375 7.48 3.13 36.98
N ASN A 376 8.16 4.21 36.59
CA ASN A 376 9.08 4.93 37.48
C ASN A 376 8.41 6.17 38.04
N VAL A 377 8.62 6.42 39.33
CA VAL A 377 8.30 7.69 39.98
C VAL A 377 9.61 8.42 40.25
N LEU A 378 9.69 9.68 39.83
CA LEU A 378 10.88 10.51 39.94
C LEU A 378 10.58 11.76 40.76
N VAL A 379 11.59 12.20 41.50
CA VAL A 379 11.64 13.51 42.15
C VAL A 379 12.90 14.21 41.65
N ASP A 380 12.75 15.41 41.09
CA ASP A 380 13.84 16.21 40.50
C ASP A 380 14.69 15.45 39.47
N GLY A 381 14.03 14.60 38.69
CA GLY A 381 14.67 13.77 37.65
C GLY A 381 15.42 12.54 38.17
N VAL A 382 15.37 12.26 39.48
CA VAL A 382 15.93 11.05 40.10
C VAL A 382 14.82 10.03 40.34
N VAL A 383 15.01 8.79 39.89
CA VAL A 383 14.06 7.69 40.16
C VAL A 383 14.09 7.36 41.65
N VAL A 384 12.98 7.62 42.35
CA VAL A 384 12.78 7.30 43.77
C VAL A 384 12.04 5.98 43.96
N GLN A 385 11.19 5.59 43.00
CA GLN A 385 10.49 4.31 43.00
C GLN A 385 10.38 3.70 41.59
N SER A 386 10.39 2.37 41.55
CA SER A 386 10.15 1.58 40.34
C SER A 386 9.09 0.52 40.63
N LEU A 387 7.91 0.68 40.05
CA LEU A 387 6.79 -0.24 40.18
C LEU A 387 6.70 -1.12 38.93
N THR A 388 6.07 -2.30 39.08
CA THR A 388 5.74 -3.17 37.95
C THR A 388 4.23 -3.20 37.77
N ALA A 389 3.74 -2.73 36.63
CA ALA A 389 2.36 -2.92 36.24
C ALA A 389 2.18 -4.33 35.63
N PRO A 390 1.09 -5.05 35.95
CA PRO A 390 0.79 -6.34 35.33
C PRO A 390 0.42 -6.16 33.85
N PRO A 391 0.30 -7.25 33.06
CA PRO A 391 -0.34 -7.18 31.76
C PRO A 391 -1.76 -6.58 31.88
N MET A 392 -2.10 -5.62 31.02
CA MET A 392 -3.35 -4.85 31.13
C MET A 392 -4.22 -5.03 29.88
N PHE A 393 -5.41 -5.62 30.00
CA PHE A 393 -6.39 -5.67 28.90
C PHE A 393 -7.06 -4.32 28.69
N GLY A 394 -6.94 -3.71 27.50
CA GLY A 394 -7.60 -2.44 27.23
C GLY A 394 -9.12 -2.60 26.98
N PRO A 395 -10.00 -1.71 27.50
CA PRO A 395 -9.70 -0.64 28.43
C PRO A 395 -9.60 -1.14 29.88
N SER A 396 -8.56 -0.75 30.62
CA SER A 396 -8.40 -1.06 32.06
C SER A 396 -7.51 -0.05 32.78
N ILE A 397 -7.55 -0.09 34.12
CA ILE A 397 -6.78 0.77 35.01
C ILE A 397 -6.14 -0.09 36.11
N VAL A 398 -4.93 0.27 36.54
CA VAL A 398 -4.26 -0.26 37.73
C VAL A 398 -3.81 0.91 38.62
N ASN A 399 -4.19 0.88 39.89
CA ASN A 399 -3.81 1.90 40.86
C ASN A 399 -2.41 1.63 41.44
N ALA A 400 -1.74 2.71 41.80
CA ALA A 400 -0.55 2.70 42.64
C ALA A 400 -0.87 3.46 43.93
N ASP A 401 -0.92 2.73 45.04
CA ASP A 401 -1.43 3.22 46.32
C ASP A 401 -0.27 3.52 47.27
N ALA A 402 -0.30 4.71 47.88
CA ALA A 402 0.63 5.12 48.93
C ALA A 402 2.10 4.84 48.57
N VAL A 403 2.52 5.20 47.37
CA VAL A 403 3.88 4.95 46.86
C VAL A 403 4.87 5.84 47.62
N PRO A 404 5.80 5.29 48.42
CA PRO A 404 6.67 6.09 49.27
C PRO A 404 7.76 6.76 48.43
N LEU A 405 7.84 8.09 48.47
CA LEU A 405 8.83 8.88 47.73
C LEU A 405 10.07 9.21 48.58
N GLY A 406 10.01 8.95 49.88
CA GLY A 406 11.06 9.27 50.84
C GLY A 406 10.93 10.68 51.40
N SER A 407 11.97 11.11 52.12
CA SER A 407 11.99 12.42 52.77
C SER A 407 12.34 13.53 51.77
N ILE A 408 11.39 14.45 51.56
CA ILE A 408 11.53 15.61 50.66
C ILE A 408 11.82 16.87 51.48
N SER A 409 12.79 17.66 51.02
CA SER A 409 13.19 18.91 51.65
C SER A 409 12.20 20.05 51.38
N GLU A 410 12.34 21.14 52.13
CA GLU A 410 11.64 22.39 51.80
C GLU A 410 12.17 22.97 50.48
N GLY A 411 11.26 23.49 49.65
CA GLY A 411 11.56 24.09 48.35
C GLY A 411 10.71 23.55 47.20
N PRO A 412 10.91 24.10 45.98
CA PRO A 412 10.25 23.59 44.78
C PRO A 412 10.85 22.25 44.36
N HIS A 413 9.98 21.27 44.12
CA HIS A 413 10.35 19.93 43.64
C HIS A 413 9.51 19.55 42.42
N VAL A 414 10.12 18.87 41.45
CA VAL A 414 9.44 18.32 40.29
C VAL A 414 9.12 16.85 40.53
N PHE A 415 7.83 16.52 40.57
CA PHE A 415 7.34 15.16 40.67
C PHE A 415 6.97 14.66 39.28
N GLU A 416 7.36 13.43 38.95
CA GLU A 416 7.12 12.86 37.64
C GLU A 416 6.81 11.37 37.74
N VAL A 417 5.83 10.92 36.94
CA VAL A 417 5.52 9.50 36.74
C VAL A 417 5.75 9.17 35.28
N ARG A 418 6.58 8.15 35.03
CA ARG A 418 6.86 7.62 33.68
C ARG A 418 6.38 6.19 33.55
N VAL A 419 5.56 5.92 32.54
CA VAL A 419 5.03 4.60 32.21
C VAL A 419 5.89 3.97 31.10
N ASP A 420 5.96 2.63 31.11
CA ASP A 420 6.76 1.80 30.20
C ASP A 420 8.17 2.33 29.90
N THR A 421 8.91 2.67 30.96
CA THR A 421 10.28 3.22 30.82
C THR A 421 11.29 2.29 30.14
N THR A 422 10.92 1.01 29.96
CA THR A 422 11.71 0.01 29.22
C THR A 422 11.29 -0.15 27.76
N ASN A 423 10.27 0.59 27.28
CA ASN A 423 9.73 0.53 25.93
C ASN A 423 9.38 -0.91 25.51
N ARG A 424 8.73 -1.64 26.43
CA ARG A 424 8.34 -3.05 26.28
C ARG A 424 6.95 -3.23 25.69
N ILE A 425 6.10 -2.23 25.85
CA ILE A 425 4.72 -2.15 25.39
C ILE A 425 4.75 -1.32 24.11
N ARG A 426 4.09 -1.80 23.06
CA ARG A 426 4.05 -1.07 21.79
C ARG A 426 2.85 -0.15 21.82
N GLU A 427 3.15 1.12 22.06
CA GLU A 427 2.13 2.14 22.16
C GLU A 427 1.95 2.97 20.89
N LEU A 428 0.77 3.55 20.74
CA LEU A 428 0.42 4.43 19.62
C LEU A 428 0.85 5.86 19.89
N ASN A 429 0.74 6.27 21.14
CA ASN A 429 1.24 7.53 21.62
C ASN A 429 2.33 7.23 22.63
N GLU A 430 3.58 7.56 22.29
CA GLU A 430 4.70 7.44 23.22
C GLU A 430 4.91 8.75 24.00
N ARG A 431 4.05 9.77 23.77
CA ARG A 431 4.20 11.13 24.32
C ARG A 431 3.32 11.38 25.55
N ASP A 432 2.39 10.49 25.87
CA ASP A 432 1.52 10.53 27.05
C ASP A 432 1.95 9.53 28.15
N ASN A 433 3.13 8.94 27.99
CA ASN A 433 3.80 8.09 28.97
C ASN A 433 4.46 8.85 30.11
N VAL A 434 4.40 10.18 30.13
CA VAL A 434 4.99 11.02 31.17
C VAL A 434 3.96 12.00 31.70
N TYR A 435 3.77 12.01 33.02
CA TYR A 435 3.10 13.07 33.75
C TYR A 435 4.11 13.76 34.67
N SER A 436 4.08 15.10 34.71
CA SER A 436 4.95 15.88 35.59
C SER A 436 4.21 17.08 36.17
N GLU A 437 4.48 17.38 37.43
CA GLU A 437 4.02 18.58 38.12
C GLU A 437 5.14 19.16 39.00
N THR A 438 5.08 20.46 39.29
CA THR A 438 6.00 21.13 40.22
C THR A 438 5.23 21.53 41.46
N VAL A 439 5.68 21.05 42.63
CA VAL A 439 5.05 21.34 43.92
C VAL A 439 6.08 21.96 44.84
N THR A 440 5.72 23.05 45.52
CA THR A 440 6.56 23.68 46.53
C THR A 440 6.25 23.07 47.89
N VAL A 441 7.25 22.39 48.45
CA VAL A 441 7.20 21.84 49.80
C VAL A 441 7.56 22.95 50.78
N MET A 442 6.72 23.20 51.78
CA MET A 442 6.90 24.29 52.76
C MET A 442 6.45 23.84 54.14
N SER A 443 7.15 24.28 55.19
CA SER A 443 6.66 24.09 56.56
C SER A 443 5.41 24.93 56.79
N ASP A 444 4.40 24.36 57.45
CA ASP A 444 3.28 25.16 57.95
C ASP A 444 3.80 26.27 58.87
N PHE A 445 3.30 27.49 58.64
CA PHE A 445 3.65 28.68 59.44
C PHE A 445 3.09 28.61 60.86
#